data_AF-A0A414WWS9-F1
#
_entry.id   AF-A0A414WWS9-F1
#
_cell.length_a   1.000
_cell.length_b   1.000
_cell.length_c   1.000
_cell.angle_alpha   90.00
_cell.angle_beta   90.00
_cell.angle_gamma   90.00
#
_symmetry.space_group_name_H-M   'P 1'
#
loop_
_entity.id
_entity.type
_entity.pdbx_description
1 polymer ?
#
loop_
_entity_poly.entity_id
_entity_poly.type
_entity_poly.pdbx_seq_one_letter_code
_entity_poly.pdbx_strand_id
1 'polypeptide(L)' 'MRTTSYMKSHKANEFYVKKSRGYYMVIDGYDMSMASLETTEEAANKTAKELNEMRAKRLNIA' A
#
# COMPACT_ATOMS: atom_id res chain seq x y z
N MET A 1 -7.50 -31.40 -8.57
CA MET A 1 -6.78 -30.42 -7.74
C MET A 1 -7.80 -29.40 -7.26
N ARG A 2 -8.13 -29.33 -5.96
CA ARG A 2 -9.01 -28.27 -5.45
C ARG A 2 -8.21 -26.98 -5.42
N THR A 3 -8.39 -26.12 -6.41
CA THR A 3 -7.91 -24.74 -6.35
C THR A 3 -8.74 -24.02 -5.30
N THR A 4 -8.24 -23.97 -4.07
CA THR A 4 -8.68 -22.95 -3.12
C THR A 4 -8.25 -21.61 -3.72
N SER A 5 -9.17 -20.95 -4.44
CA SER A 5 -8.95 -19.58 -4.86
C SER A 5 -8.78 -18.75 -3.60
N TYR A 6 -7.55 -18.37 -3.28
CA TYR A 6 -7.29 -17.37 -2.25
C TYR A 6 -7.90 -16.06 -2.77
N MET A 7 -9.14 -15.77 -2.38
CA MET A 7 -9.73 -14.47 -2.68
C MET A 7 -8.88 -13.42 -1.98
N LYS A 8 -8.20 -12.57 -2.75
CA LYS A 8 -7.45 -11.45 -2.19
C LYS A 8 -8.44 -10.52 -1.50
N SER A 9 -8.33 -10.40 -0.19
CA SER A 9 -9.08 -9.44 0.60
C SER A 9 -8.20 -8.23 0.89
N HIS A 10 -8.82 -7.05 0.88
CA HIS A 10 -8.15 -5.88 1.40
C HIS A 10 -7.92 -5.96 2.91
N LYS A 11 -6.84 -5.33 3.38
CA LYS A 11 -6.43 -5.21 4.79
C LYS A 11 -6.23 -3.75 5.16
N ALA A 12 -6.24 -3.47 6.46
CA ALA A 12 -5.78 -2.18 6.97
C ALA A 12 -4.28 -2.01 6.73
N ASN A 13 -3.84 -0.77 6.49
CA ASN A 13 -2.43 -0.41 6.30
C ASN A 13 -1.72 -1.19 5.18
N GLU A 14 -2.38 -1.35 4.03
CA GLU A 14 -1.84 -2.03 2.85
C GLU A 14 -0.75 -1.28 2.12
N PHE A 15 -0.76 0.06 2.18
CA PHE A 15 0.29 0.86 1.58
C PHE A 15 1.45 1.01 2.56
N TYR A 16 2.65 0.61 2.12
CA TYR A 16 3.87 0.68 2.93
C TYR A 16 5.03 1.27 2.14
N VAL A 17 6.00 1.83 2.87
CA VAL A 17 7.19 2.46 2.28
C VAL A 17 8.34 1.46 2.20
N LYS A 18 9.01 1.43 1.05
CA LYS A 18 10.22 0.65 0.81
C LYS A 18 11.31 1.56 0.22
N LYS A 19 12.46 1.63 0.87
CA LYS A 19 13.63 2.34 0.33
C LYS A 19 14.25 1.55 -0.81
N SER A 20 14.52 2.21 -1.93
CA SER A 20 15.17 1.61 -3.10
C SER A 20 16.01 2.64 -3.83
N ARG A 21 17.32 2.36 -4.02
CA ARG A 21 18.25 3.16 -4.83
C ARG A 21 18.18 4.68 -4.60
N GLY A 22 18.10 5.11 -3.33
CA GLY A 22 18.05 6.52 -2.95
C GLY A 22 16.65 7.16 -2.95
N TYR A 23 15.63 6.42 -3.38
CA TYR A 23 14.23 6.83 -3.35
C TYR A 23 13.42 6.04 -2.31
N TYR A 24 12.24 6.55 -2.00
CA TYR A 24 11.26 5.93 -1.13
C TYR A 24 10.02 5.57 -1.94
N MET A 25 9.83 4.28 -2.20
CA MET A 25 8.70 3.76 -2.95
C MET A 25 7.53 3.52 -2.00
N VAL A 26 6.34 3.97 -2.37
CA VAL A 26 5.08 3.56 -1.72
C VAL A 26 4.53 2.38 -2.51
N ILE A 27 4.41 1.22 -1.86
CA ILE A 27 3.98 -0.03 -2.48
C ILE A 27 2.56 -0.35 -2.03
N ASP A 28 1.69 -0.74 -2.96
CA ASP A 28 0.40 -1.34 -2.66
C ASP A 28 0.59 -2.84 -2.35
N GLY A 29 0.39 -3.23 -1.08
CA GLY A 29 0.50 -4.63 -0.66
C GLY A 29 -0.59 -5.56 -1.21
N TYR A 30 -1.68 -5.04 -1.79
CA TYR A 30 -2.76 -5.85 -2.36
C TYR A 30 -2.33 -6.51 -3.68
N ASP A 31 -1.79 -5.72 -4.60
CA ASP A 31 -1.37 -6.17 -5.94
C ASP A 31 0.15 -6.13 -6.15
N MET A 32 0.91 -5.69 -5.14
CA MET A 32 2.37 -5.54 -5.15
C MET A 32 2.87 -4.51 -6.17
N SER A 33 2.01 -3.57 -6.57
CA SER A 33 2.36 -2.48 -7.49
C SER A 33 2.99 -1.29 -6.75
N MET A 34 3.70 -0.44 -7.50
CA MET A 34 4.20 0.83 -6.96
C MET A 34 3.12 1.90 -7.12
N ALA A 35 2.66 2.44 -5.99
CA ALA A 35 1.65 3.51 -5.94
C ALA A 35 2.27 4.92 -6.06
N SER A 36 3.45 5.13 -5.47
CA SER A 36 4.22 6.38 -5.60
C SER A 36 5.72 6.16 -5.47
N LEU A 37 6.51 7.13 -5.94
CA LEU A 37 7.95 7.20 -5.78
C LEU A 37 8.33 8.61 -5.29
N GLU A 38 8.86 8.69 -4.07
CA GLU A 38 9.24 9.96 -3.45
C GLU A 38 10.75 10.04 -3.22
N THR A 39 11.27 11.25 -3.11
CA THR A 39 12.69 11.52 -2.84
C THR A 39 13.02 11.55 -1.35
N THR A 40 12.03 11.76 -0.48
CA THR A 40 12.20 11.79 0.98
C THR A 40 11.31 10.77 1.67
N GLU A 41 11.75 10.29 2.83
CA GLU A 41 11.02 9.31 3.63
C GLU A 41 9.72 9.89 4.19
N GLU A 42 9.78 11.15 4.63
CA GLU A 42 8.63 11.87 5.17
C GLU A 42 7.50 12.02 4.14
N ALA A 43 7.85 12.36 2.89
CA ALA A 43 6.88 12.44 1.80
C ALA A 43 6.26 11.07 1.52
N ALA A 44 7.07 10.00 1.43
CA ALA A 44 6.56 8.65 1.21
C ALA A 44 5.65 8.18 2.34
N ASN A 45 6.01 8.45 3.59
CA ASN A 45 5.20 8.09 4.76
C ASN A 45 3.86 8.87 4.77
N LYS A 46 3.88 10.14 4.40
CA LYS A 46 2.65 10.94 4.25
C LYS A 46 1.75 10.37 3.15
N THR A 47 2.31 10.09 1.98
CA THR A 47 1.58 9.50 0.84
C THR A 47 1.00 8.12 1.21
N ALA A 48 1.79 7.26 1.85
CA ALA A 48 1.31 5.94 2.31
C ALA A 48 0.14 6.07 3.31
N LYS A 49 0.23 7.02 4.25
CA LYS A 49 -0.84 7.29 5.23
C LYS A 49 -2.11 7.77 4.54
N GLU A 50 -2.03 8.75 3.65
CA GLU A 50 -3.18 9.29 2.92
C GLU A 50 -3.87 8.19 2.08
N LEU A 51 -3.09 7.36 1.39
CA LEU A 51 -3.63 6.25 0.59
C LEU A 51 -4.31 5.19 1.47
N ASN A 52 -3.73 4.87 2.64
CA ASN A 52 -4.35 3.97 3.60
C ASN A 52 -5.67 4.54 4.15
N GLU A 53 -5.72 5.82 4.50
CA GLU A 53 -6.94 6.48 4.96
C GLU A 53 -8.03 6.50 3.89
N MET A 54 -7.67 6.78 2.63
CA MET A 54 -8.61 6.74 1.49
C MET A 54 -9.17 5.33 1.29
N ARG A 55 -8.34 4.29 1.38
CA ARG A 55 -8.79 2.92 1.21
C ARG A 55 -9.64 2.45 2.38
N ALA A 56 -9.25 2.76 3.62
CA ALA A 56 -10.03 2.45 4.80
C ALA A 56 -11.43 3.07 4.74
N LYS A 57 -11.54 4.35 4.34
CA LYS A 57 -12.83 5.02 4.10
C LYS A 57 -13.67 4.34 3.02
N ARG A 58 -13.07 3.94 1.88
CA ARG A 58 -13.78 3.27 0.79
C ARG A 58 -14.31 1.89 1.18
N LEU A 59 -13.56 1.16 1.98
CA LEU A 59 -13.87 -0.22 2.36
C LEU A 59 -14.63 -0.31 3.68
N ASN A 60 -14.88 0.82 4.35
CA ASN A 60 -15.48 0.91 5.67
C ASN A 60 -14.76 0.01 6.69
N ILE A 61 -13.43 -0.10 6.55
CA ILE A 61 -12.56 -0.82 7.47
C ILE A 61 -12.35 0.13 8.65
N ALA A 62 -13.06 -0.13 9.75
CA ALA A 62 -12.98 0.60 11.01
C ALA A 62 -11.66 0.34 11.74
#